data_AF-A0A524FLG7-F1
#
_entry.id   AF-A0A524FLG7-F1
#
_cell.length_a   1.000
_cell.length_b   1.000
_cell.length_c   1.000
_cell.angle_alpha   90.00
_cell.angle_beta   90.00
_cell.angle_gamma   90.00
#
_symmetry.space_group_name_H-M   'P 1'
#
loop_
_entity.id
_entity.type
_entity.pdbx_description
1 polymer ?
#
loop_
_entity_poly.entity_id
_entity_poly.type
_entity_poly.pdbx_seq_one_letter_code
_entity_poly.pdbx_strand_id
1 'polypeptide(L)'
;MLIIKVFKIVNDDLNPKILVVSDIHVGALKSELNLFQKFLNDIKNGEFSNDLQALVVLGDFFDLCTDISHTLLNNKQIKSILEDLNKIRNEKKLVFVLGNHEIPVTGNYDKKFHDRKIKFLERFKIGIFDDLFDERIFCQYVVLKKFDNTDSILLYDSIEHVFDGFINKITINGLELDNNYECLMTHGYQFDNELFRFLAGIIWSHLIKSDDVGVKDSFDYLWNIIIKGDQRVKDSEYNVMLDQLPELKDVEPKTIQGNFSEYNKYHFDFTKLYMRILEKWEESSKYEYYIDGIKDFLKDKDHNLKNINHLIYGHSHKCKSSEEYVGNTQIKIFNDGAWQHVTPSYAQIFSKGQIRIKEIPTIIV
;
A
#
# COMPACT_ATOMS: atom_id res chain seq x y z
N MET A 1 -40.26 -40.00 6.30
CA MET A 1 -39.54 -38.85 6.89
C MET A 1 -38.05 -39.05 6.58
N LEU A 2 -37.56 -38.42 5.50
CA LEU A 2 -36.18 -38.59 5.02
C LEU A 2 -35.26 -37.71 5.87
N ILE A 3 -34.38 -38.33 6.66
CA ILE A 3 -33.31 -37.61 7.37
C ILE A 3 -32.18 -37.41 6.36
N ILE A 4 -32.11 -36.22 5.77
CA ILE A 4 -30.93 -35.79 5.01
C ILE A 4 -29.84 -35.47 6.04
N LYS A 5 -28.93 -36.43 6.27
CA LYS A 5 -27.63 -36.15 6.88
C LYS A 5 -26.82 -35.34 5.88
N VAL A 6 -26.82 -34.02 6.06
CA VAL A 6 -25.84 -33.14 5.41
C VAL A 6 -24.48 -33.51 5.99
N PHE A 7 -23.69 -34.26 5.24
CA PHE A 7 -22.27 -34.41 5.52
C PHE A 7 -21.63 -33.04 5.33
N LYS A 8 -21.39 -32.34 6.44
CA LYS A 8 -20.45 -31.22 6.47
C LYS A 8 -19.08 -31.85 6.23
N ILE A 9 -18.67 -31.94 4.98
CA ILE A 9 -17.26 -32.14 4.63
C ILE A 9 -16.56 -30.89 5.17
N VAL A 10 -15.98 -31.01 6.36
CA VAL A 10 -15.05 -30.02 6.88
C VAL A 10 -13.79 -30.21 6.04
N ASN A 11 -13.72 -29.51 4.91
CA ASN A 11 -12.47 -29.34 4.18
C ASN A 11 -11.65 -28.33 5.00
N ASP A 12 -10.62 -28.80 5.69
CA ASP A 12 -9.64 -27.93 6.36
C ASP A 12 -8.93 -26.98 5.36
N ASP A 13 -9.07 -27.22 4.05
CA ASP A 13 -8.63 -26.35 2.93
C ASP A 13 -9.53 -25.10 2.68
N LEU A 14 -10.50 -24.79 3.55
CA LEU A 14 -11.44 -23.66 3.34
C LEU A 14 -11.18 -22.41 4.18
N ASN A 15 -10.27 -22.47 5.16
CA ASN A 15 -10.06 -21.37 6.10
C ASN A 15 -8.77 -20.60 5.80
N PRO A 16 -8.82 -19.27 5.62
CA PRO A 16 -7.62 -18.46 5.41
C PRO A 16 -6.80 -18.39 6.70
N LYS A 17 -5.47 -18.48 6.57
CA LYS A 17 -4.51 -18.31 7.67
C LYS A 17 -3.86 -16.93 7.67
N ILE A 18 -3.78 -16.30 6.51
CA ILE A 18 -3.22 -14.96 6.31
C ILE A 18 -4.17 -14.16 5.42
N LEU A 19 -4.47 -12.93 5.83
CA LEU A 19 -5.12 -11.93 4.98
C LEU A 19 -4.07 -10.89 4.55
N VAL A 20 -4.18 -10.44 3.31
CA VAL A 20 -3.31 -9.42 2.73
C VAL A 20 -4.17 -8.32 2.12
N VAL A 21 -3.90 -7.07 2.46
CA VAL A 21 -4.60 -5.87 1.96
C VAL A 21 -3.57 -4.80 1.58
N SER A 22 -3.96 -3.82 0.78
CA SER A 22 -3.09 -2.72 0.33
C SER A 22 -3.91 -1.45 0.06
N ASP A 23 -3.23 -0.31 -0.07
CA ASP A 23 -3.79 0.92 -0.60
C ASP A 23 -5.10 1.34 0.12
N ILE A 24 -5.02 1.42 1.45
CA ILE A 24 -6.13 1.89 2.29
C ILE A 24 -6.28 3.41 2.23
N HIS A 25 -5.16 4.12 2.07
CA HIS A 25 -5.09 5.58 1.95
C HIS A 25 -5.87 6.32 3.05
N VAL A 26 -5.64 5.91 4.30
CA VAL A 26 -6.18 6.61 5.46
C VAL A 26 -5.67 8.06 5.45
N GLY A 27 -6.58 9.01 5.28
CA GLY A 27 -6.26 10.44 5.10
C GLY A 27 -6.64 11.02 3.75
N ALA A 28 -6.98 10.20 2.75
CA ALA A 28 -7.42 10.67 1.45
C ALA A 28 -8.95 10.78 1.35
N LEU A 29 -9.44 11.74 0.54
CA LEU A 29 -10.87 12.02 0.33
C LEU A 29 -11.71 10.81 -0.15
N LYS A 30 -11.13 9.85 -0.88
CA LYS A 30 -11.84 8.73 -1.51
C LYS A 30 -11.42 7.35 -0.98
N SER A 31 -11.04 7.29 0.29
CA SER A 31 -10.76 6.03 0.99
C SER A 31 -12.05 5.36 1.49
N GLU A 32 -12.16 4.04 1.34
CA GLU A 32 -13.33 3.24 1.76
C GLU A 32 -13.26 2.86 3.25
N LEU A 33 -13.05 3.85 4.13
CA LEU A 33 -12.77 3.63 5.56
C LEU A 33 -13.89 2.90 6.30
N ASN A 34 -15.15 3.11 5.91
CA ASN A 34 -16.29 2.41 6.51
C ASN A 34 -16.26 0.91 6.21
N LEU A 35 -15.96 0.55 4.95
CA LEU A 35 -15.83 -0.84 4.54
C LEU A 35 -14.60 -1.47 5.18
N PHE A 36 -13.49 -0.73 5.25
CA PHE A 36 -12.27 -1.22 5.91
C PHE A 36 -12.50 -1.48 7.39
N GLN A 37 -13.18 -0.57 8.08
CA GLN A 37 -13.53 -0.77 9.49
C GLN A 37 -14.45 -1.98 9.69
N LYS A 38 -15.41 -2.20 8.79
CA LYS A 38 -16.22 -3.43 8.80
C LYS A 38 -15.35 -4.67 8.62
N PHE A 39 -14.41 -4.66 7.67
CA PHE A 39 -13.47 -5.76 7.44
C PHE A 39 -12.62 -6.08 8.69
N LEU A 40 -12.12 -5.06 9.40
CA LEU A 40 -11.43 -5.27 10.68
C LEU A 40 -12.35 -5.85 11.76
N ASN A 41 -13.62 -5.46 11.79
CA ASN A 41 -14.61 -6.06 12.68
C ASN A 41 -14.84 -7.55 12.36
N ASP A 42 -14.94 -7.89 11.08
CA ASP A 42 -15.10 -9.29 10.63
C ASP A 42 -13.88 -10.14 11.05
N ILE A 43 -12.66 -9.58 11.02
CA ILE A 43 -11.44 -10.25 11.55
C ILE A 43 -11.54 -10.50 13.05
N LYS A 44 -11.87 -9.47 13.84
CA LYS A 44 -11.96 -9.58 15.31
C LYS A 44 -13.07 -10.53 15.77
N ASN A 45 -14.18 -10.57 15.02
CA ASN A 45 -15.33 -11.43 15.33
C ASN A 45 -15.16 -12.87 14.83
N GLY A 46 -14.06 -13.19 14.14
CA GLY A 46 -13.77 -14.54 13.66
C GLY A 46 -14.56 -14.96 12.41
N GLU A 47 -15.14 -14.01 11.67
CA GLU A 47 -15.96 -14.29 10.48
C GLU A 47 -15.14 -14.91 9.34
N PHE A 48 -13.82 -14.65 9.29
CA PHE A 48 -12.92 -15.26 8.32
C PHE A 48 -12.54 -16.70 8.66
N SER A 49 -12.23 -16.96 9.94
CA SER A 49 -11.98 -18.26 10.57
C SER A 49 -11.25 -18.02 11.90
N ASN A 50 -11.40 -18.94 12.84
CA ASN A 50 -10.55 -19.02 14.04
C ASN A 50 -9.09 -19.39 13.73
N ASP A 51 -8.82 -19.95 12.54
CA ASP A 51 -7.47 -20.32 12.07
C ASP A 51 -6.67 -19.14 11.50
N LEU A 52 -7.31 -17.96 11.38
CA LEU A 52 -6.66 -16.75 10.90
C LEU A 52 -5.60 -16.28 11.91
N GLN A 53 -4.35 -16.26 11.45
CA GLN A 53 -3.18 -15.99 12.27
C GLN A 53 -2.49 -14.67 11.95
N ALA A 54 -2.62 -14.14 10.72
CA ALA A 54 -1.93 -12.91 10.33
C ALA A 54 -2.76 -11.99 9.42
N LEU A 55 -2.53 -10.68 9.56
CA LEU A 55 -2.92 -9.63 8.64
C LEU A 55 -1.65 -8.92 8.15
N VAL A 56 -1.50 -8.79 6.83
CA VAL A 56 -0.39 -8.08 6.18
C VAL A 56 -0.97 -6.91 5.39
N VAL A 57 -0.43 -5.71 5.58
CA VAL A 57 -0.83 -4.49 4.87
C VAL A 57 0.32 -4.08 3.94
N LEU A 58 0.13 -4.14 2.63
CA LEU A 58 1.16 -3.95 1.61
C LEU A 58 1.33 -2.49 1.16
N GLY A 59 1.59 -1.59 2.11
CA GLY A 59 1.87 -0.18 1.83
C GLY A 59 0.64 0.67 1.56
N ASP A 60 0.90 1.99 1.54
CA ASP A 60 -0.08 3.05 1.36
C ASP A 60 -1.29 2.89 2.31
N PHE A 61 -0.98 2.51 3.56
CA PHE A 61 -1.98 2.48 4.62
C PHE A 61 -2.37 3.89 5.01
N PHE A 62 -1.38 4.75 5.30
CA PHE A 62 -1.60 6.19 5.49
C PHE A 62 -1.31 6.96 4.22
N ASP A 63 -2.11 8.00 3.96
CA ASP A 63 -1.83 8.96 2.91
C ASP A 63 -1.22 10.25 3.46
N LEU A 64 0.09 10.22 3.73
CA LEU A 64 0.81 11.44 4.14
C LEU A 64 1.05 12.39 2.95
N CYS A 65 0.61 12.06 1.74
CA CYS A 65 0.60 13.04 0.65
C CYS A 65 -0.62 13.97 0.76
N THR A 66 -1.72 13.51 1.35
CA THR A 66 -2.99 14.24 1.46
C THR A 66 -3.35 14.66 2.88
N ASP A 67 -2.64 14.18 3.90
CA ASP A 67 -2.87 14.58 5.30
C ASP A 67 -1.55 14.68 6.10
N ILE A 68 -1.65 15.02 7.38
CA ILE A 68 -0.55 15.11 8.35
C ILE A 68 -0.84 14.18 9.54
N SER A 69 0.22 13.60 10.14
CA SER A 69 0.07 12.57 11.19
C SER A 69 -0.78 13.03 12.37
N HIS A 70 -0.63 14.29 12.81
CA HIS A 70 -1.40 14.82 13.93
C HIS A 70 -2.91 14.88 13.64
N THR A 71 -3.30 15.22 12.41
CA THR A 71 -4.72 15.27 12.00
C THR A 71 -5.29 13.87 11.89
N LEU A 72 -4.56 12.96 11.23
CA LEU A 72 -4.90 11.54 11.14
C LEU A 72 -5.14 10.93 12.52
N LEU A 73 -4.18 11.14 13.43
CA LEU A 73 -4.24 10.63 14.80
C LEU A 73 -5.33 11.28 15.64
N ASN A 74 -5.93 12.40 15.23
CA ASN A 74 -7.03 13.05 15.95
C ASN A 74 -8.41 12.76 15.37
N ASN A 75 -8.48 12.27 14.14
CA ASN A 75 -9.73 11.86 13.50
C ASN A 75 -10.34 10.66 14.22
N LYS A 76 -11.61 10.75 14.60
CA LYS A 76 -12.31 9.72 15.39
C LYS A 76 -12.40 8.37 14.68
N GLN A 77 -12.69 8.36 13.38
CA GLN A 77 -12.80 7.13 12.61
C GLN A 77 -11.45 6.45 12.47
N ILE A 78 -10.41 7.24 12.18
CA ILE A 78 -9.03 6.74 12.05
C ILE A 78 -8.54 6.19 13.38
N LYS A 79 -8.74 6.90 14.50
CA LYS A 79 -8.46 6.38 15.84
C LYS A 79 -9.10 5.01 16.07
N SER A 80 -10.38 4.87 15.71
CA SER A 80 -11.11 3.61 15.88
C SER A 80 -10.52 2.48 15.02
N ILE A 81 -10.09 2.76 13.79
CA ILE A 81 -9.35 1.83 12.94
C ILE A 81 -8.02 1.41 13.59
N LEU A 82 -7.25 2.36 14.13
CA LEU A 82 -5.97 2.09 14.79
C LEU A 82 -6.15 1.27 16.08
N GLU A 83 -7.20 1.54 16.86
CA GLU A 83 -7.57 0.73 18.03
C GLU A 83 -7.90 -0.71 17.63
N ASP A 84 -8.62 -0.90 16.52
CA ASP A 84 -8.96 -2.22 16.00
C ASP A 84 -7.74 -2.97 15.49
N LEU A 85 -6.82 -2.29 14.79
CA LEU A 85 -5.53 -2.86 14.39
C LEU A 85 -4.67 -3.25 15.59
N ASN A 86 -4.66 -2.44 16.66
CA ASN A 86 -3.92 -2.77 17.87
C ASN A 86 -4.50 -4.01 18.57
N LYS A 87 -5.84 -4.17 18.60
CA LYS A 87 -6.48 -5.40 19.09
C LYS A 87 -6.08 -6.61 18.23
N ILE A 88 -6.14 -6.47 16.90
CA ILE A 88 -5.71 -7.53 15.97
C ILE A 88 -4.24 -7.90 16.23
N ARG A 89 -3.34 -6.93 16.43
CA ARG A 89 -1.93 -7.19 16.76
C ARG A 89 -1.74 -7.98 18.06
N ASN A 90 -2.62 -7.80 19.04
CA ASN A 90 -2.53 -8.51 20.32
C ASN A 90 -3.02 -9.96 20.24
N GLU A 91 -3.96 -10.24 19.35
CA GLU A 91 -4.58 -11.57 19.18
C GLU A 91 -4.00 -12.37 18.00
N LYS A 92 -3.52 -11.66 16.98
CA LYS A 92 -3.03 -12.15 15.70
C LYS A 92 -1.73 -11.42 15.33
N LYS A 93 -1.09 -11.86 14.25
CA LYS A 93 0.12 -11.20 13.74
C LYS A 93 -0.29 -10.07 12.81
N LEU A 94 0.36 -8.92 12.96
CA LEU A 94 0.16 -7.76 12.10
C LEU A 94 1.50 -7.35 11.50
N VAL A 95 1.52 -7.10 10.20
CA VAL A 95 2.70 -6.66 9.45
C VAL A 95 2.30 -5.52 8.53
N PHE A 96 3.14 -4.49 8.46
CA PHE A 96 3.05 -3.39 7.52
C PHE A 96 4.26 -3.40 6.60
N VAL A 97 4.01 -3.32 5.30
CA VAL A 97 4.98 -2.84 4.33
C VAL A 97 4.76 -1.33 4.19
N LEU A 98 5.82 -0.54 4.06
CA LEU A 98 5.68 0.90 3.77
C LEU A 98 5.72 1.16 2.26
N GLY A 99 4.72 1.89 1.78
CA GLY A 99 4.55 2.36 0.41
C GLY A 99 5.03 3.80 0.20
N ASN A 100 4.79 4.31 -1.00
CA ASN A 100 5.28 5.61 -1.43
C ASN A 100 4.47 6.79 -0.90
N HIS A 101 3.33 6.57 -0.25
CA HIS A 101 2.55 7.61 0.45
C HIS A 101 2.96 7.79 1.92
N GLU A 102 3.82 6.91 2.46
CA GLU A 102 4.20 6.91 3.87
C GLU A 102 5.64 7.38 4.09
N ILE A 103 6.54 7.00 3.19
CA ILE A 103 7.94 7.41 3.25
C ILE A 103 8.43 7.99 1.92
N PRO A 104 9.37 8.96 1.94
CA PRO A 104 9.97 9.46 0.72
C PRO A 104 10.67 8.35 -0.07
N VAL A 105 10.42 8.28 -1.37
CA VAL A 105 10.98 7.22 -2.25
C VAL A 105 12.14 7.71 -3.15
N THR A 106 12.72 8.88 -2.88
CA THR A 106 13.77 9.47 -3.72
C THR A 106 15.14 8.80 -3.60
N GLY A 107 15.89 8.68 -4.70
CA GLY A 107 17.21 8.03 -4.72
C GLY A 107 17.12 6.51 -4.55
N ASN A 108 18.21 5.85 -4.14
CA ASN A 108 18.17 4.41 -3.86
C ASN A 108 17.25 4.15 -2.67
N TYR A 109 16.11 3.50 -2.94
CA TYR A 109 15.04 3.29 -1.99
C TYR A 109 15.44 2.30 -0.90
N ASP A 110 15.93 1.11 -1.28
CA ASP A 110 16.43 0.08 -0.37
C ASP A 110 17.46 0.59 0.63
N LYS A 111 18.49 1.29 0.14
CA LYS A 111 19.57 1.80 0.98
C LYS A 111 19.09 2.81 2.03
N LYS A 112 18.02 3.54 1.73
CA LYS A 112 17.49 4.62 2.58
C LYS A 112 16.26 4.20 3.38
N PHE A 113 15.71 3.02 3.13
CA PHE A 113 14.44 2.59 3.68
C PHE A 113 14.46 2.58 5.20
N HIS A 114 15.47 1.96 5.80
CA HIS A 114 15.59 1.85 7.26
C HIS A 114 15.49 3.22 7.96
N ASP A 115 16.34 4.18 7.58
CA ASP A 115 16.33 5.53 8.16
C ASP A 115 14.99 6.26 7.97
N ARG A 116 14.31 6.00 6.85
CA ARG A 116 13.00 6.60 6.52
C ARG A 116 11.88 5.96 7.31
N LYS A 117 11.91 4.63 7.48
CA LYS A 117 11.02 3.88 8.36
C LYS A 117 11.10 4.42 9.78
N ILE A 118 12.31 4.58 10.34
CA ILE A 118 12.47 5.13 11.69
C ILE A 118 11.82 6.51 11.83
N LYS A 119 12.09 7.43 10.89
CA LYS A 119 11.46 8.76 10.89
C LYS A 119 9.94 8.71 10.76
N PHE A 120 9.41 7.78 9.95
CA PHE A 120 7.98 7.57 9.85
C PHE A 120 7.40 7.12 11.20
N LEU A 121 7.99 6.12 11.85
CA LEU A 121 7.51 5.61 13.14
C LEU A 121 7.56 6.69 14.22
N GLU A 122 8.62 7.51 14.27
CA GLU A 122 8.74 8.63 15.20
C GLU A 122 7.60 9.65 15.07
N ARG A 123 7.03 9.85 13.86
CA ARG A 123 5.90 10.77 13.63
C ARG A 123 4.58 10.26 14.22
N PHE A 124 4.47 8.96 14.46
CA PHE A 124 3.24 8.30 14.91
C PHE A 124 3.33 7.70 16.32
N LYS A 125 4.53 7.60 16.90
CA LYS A 125 4.75 7.22 18.31
C LYS A 125 4.27 8.31 19.26
N ILE A 126 2.95 8.39 19.42
CA ILE A 126 2.28 9.29 20.35
C ILE A 126 1.26 8.50 21.18
N GLY A 127 1.60 8.26 22.45
CA GLY A 127 0.64 7.87 23.49
C GLY A 127 0.13 6.44 23.34
N ILE A 128 -1.18 6.28 23.14
CA ILE A 128 -1.85 4.97 23.22
C ILE A 128 -1.57 4.04 22.03
N PHE A 129 -0.95 4.53 20.97
CA PHE A 129 -0.64 3.76 19.76
C PHE A 129 0.84 3.40 19.61
N ASP A 130 1.70 3.72 20.58
CA ASP A 130 3.15 3.48 20.50
C ASP A 130 3.49 2.02 20.16
N ASP A 131 2.72 1.09 20.72
CA ASP A 131 2.84 -0.34 20.47
C ASP A 131 2.53 -0.74 19.02
N LEU A 132 1.58 -0.06 18.37
CA LEU A 132 1.22 -0.30 16.97
C LEU A 132 2.33 0.16 16.02
N PHE A 133 3.16 1.13 16.42
CA PHE A 133 4.28 1.68 15.63
C PHE A 133 5.64 1.10 16.05
N ASP A 134 5.65 -0.20 16.33
CA ASP A 134 6.84 -0.99 16.64
C ASP A 134 7.60 -1.34 15.36
N GLU A 135 8.90 -1.05 15.33
CA GLU A 135 9.76 -1.31 14.17
C GLU A 135 9.73 -2.76 13.70
N ARG A 136 9.50 -3.72 14.61
CA ARG A 136 9.53 -5.16 14.31
C ARG A 136 8.37 -5.64 13.43
N ILE A 137 7.37 -4.81 13.19
CA ILE A 137 6.23 -5.13 12.31
C ILE A 137 6.19 -4.27 11.05
N PHE A 138 7.12 -3.33 10.87
CA PHE A 138 7.25 -2.51 9.65
C PHE A 138 8.47 -2.93 8.84
N CYS A 139 8.29 -3.10 7.54
CA CYS A 139 9.33 -3.57 6.63
C CYS A 139 9.12 -3.08 5.20
N GLN A 140 10.05 -3.37 4.30
CA GLN A 140 9.93 -3.10 2.87
C GLN A 140 9.46 -4.34 2.11
N TYR A 141 9.90 -5.52 2.53
CA TYR A 141 9.60 -6.79 1.89
C TYR A 141 9.19 -7.84 2.91
N VAL A 142 8.24 -8.68 2.51
CA VAL A 142 7.80 -9.84 3.27
C VAL A 142 8.02 -11.09 2.43
N VAL A 143 8.65 -12.12 2.98
CA VAL A 143 8.76 -13.44 2.33
C VAL A 143 8.09 -14.49 3.17
N LEU A 144 7.10 -15.17 2.59
CA LEU A 144 6.46 -16.34 3.17
C LEU A 144 7.10 -17.61 2.58
N LYS A 145 7.79 -18.38 3.43
CA LYS A 145 8.44 -19.64 3.05
C LYS A 145 8.61 -20.58 4.23
N LYS A 146 9.08 -21.80 3.96
CA LYS A 146 9.54 -22.71 5.02
C LYS A 146 10.96 -22.32 5.44
N PHE A 147 11.14 -22.00 6.72
CA PHE A 147 12.42 -21.60 7.33
C PHE A 147 12.63 -22.34 8.65
N ASP A 148 13.77 -23.01 8.81
CA ASP A 148 14.08 -23.90 9.95
C ASP A 148 12.96 -24.90 10.25
N ASN A 149 12.44 -25.57 9.22
CA ASN A 149 11.32 -26.53 9.30
C ASN A 149 9.98 -25.93 9.77
N THR A 150 9.85 -24.60 9.81
CA THR A 150 8.61 -23.91 10.19
C THR A 150 8.12 -22.99 9.07
N ASP A 151 6.83 -22.99 8.78
CA ASP A 151 6.25 -22.03 7.84
C ASP A 151 6.29 -20.65 8.47
N SER A 152 6.95 -19.70 7.79
CA SER A 152 7.34 -18.42 8.39
C SER A 152 7.14 -17.27 7.43
N ILE A 153 6.66 -16.15 7.99
CA ILE A 153 6.72 -14.82 7.40
C ILE A 153 8.03 -14.19 7.89
N LEU A 154 8.89 -13.81 6.95
CA LEU A 154 10.18 -13.16 7.20
C LEU A 154 10.14 -11.72 6.70
N LEU A 155 10.58 -10.77 7.52
CA LEU A 155 10.49 -9.33 7.24
C LEU A 155 11.86 -8.72 6.93
N TYR A 156 11.94 -7.88 5.90
CA TYR A 156 13.19 -7.29 5.41
C TYR A 156 13.03 -5.80 5.09
N ASP A 157 14.08 -5.02 5.38
CA ASP A 157 14.15 -3.57 5.09
C ASP A 157 14.83 -3.28 3.74
N SER A 158 15.36 -4.30 3.07
CA SER A 158 16.08 -4.16 1.81
C SER A 158 16.06 -5.47 1.05
N ILE A 159 16.05 -5.36 -0.28
CA ILE A 159 16.11 -6.52 -1.18
C ILE A 159 17.43 -7.30 -1.05
N GLU A 160 18.54 -6.63 -0.72
CA GLU A 160 19.85 -7.25 -0.47
C GLU A 160 19.79 -8.23 0.71
N HIS A 161 18.94 -7.95 1.69
CA HIS A 161 18.83 -8.74 2.91
C HIS A 161 17.87 -9.93 2.80
N VAL A 162 17.10 -10.06 1.71
CA VAL A 162 16.05 -11.08 1.54
C VAL A 162 16.59 -12.53 1.68
N PHE A 163 17.91 -12.71 1.63
CA PHE A 163 18.58 -14.00 1.88
C PHE A 163 19.66 -13.98 2.98
N ASP A 164 20.09 -12.81 3.44
CA ASP A 164 21.27 -12.66 4.31
C ASP A 164 20.93 -12.20 5.74
N GLY A 165 19.70 -11.73 6.01
CA GLY A 165 19.23 -11.44 7.37
C GLY A 165 17.84 -10.82 7.43
N PHE A 166 16.93 -11.39 8.22
CA PHE A 166 15.60 -10.83 8.46
C PHE A 166 15.55 -10.00 9.76
N ILE A 167 14.67 -9.00 9.78
CA ILE A 167 14.39 -8.16 10.96
C ILE A 167 13.57 -8.93 11.99
N ASN A 168 12.61 -9.70 11.49
CA ASN A 168 11.70 -10.47 12.31
C ASN A 168 11.25 -11.74 11.58
N LYS A 169 10.97 -12.79 12.36
CA LYS A 169 10.42 -14.06 11.90
C LYS A 169 9.12 -14.31 12.65
N ILE A 170 8.07 -14.56 11.89
CA ILE A 170 6.74 -14.87 12.41
C ILE A 170 6.34 -16.25 11.92
N THR A 171 6.26 -17.21 12.84
CA THR A 171 5.79 -18.57 12.54
C THR A 171 4.28 -18.60 12.31
N ILE A 172 3.84 -19.29 11.26
CA ILE A 172 2.43 -19.53 10.92
C ILE A 172 2.16 -21.04 11.01
N ASN A 173 1.23 -21.44 11.88
CA ASN A 173 0.98 -22.84 12.15
C ASN A 173 0.01 -23.48 11.15
N GLY A 174 0.32 -24.72 10.76
CA GLY A 174 -0.51 -25.56 9.90
C GLY A 174 -0.71 -25.01 8.49
N LEU A 175 0.19 -24.14 8.00
CA LEU A 175 0.16 -23.68 6.62
C LEU A 175 0.62 -24.78 5.66
N GLU A 176 1.52 -25.67 6.09
CA GLU A 176 1.98 -26.86 5.38
C GLU A 176 2.59 -26.53 4.02
N LEU A 177 3.50 -25.55 3.97
CA LEU A 177 4.15 -25.15 2.72
C LEU A 177 5.08 -26.24 2.19
N ASP A 178 5.16 -26.37 0.87
CA ASP A 178 6.22 -27.15 0.23
C ASP A 178 7.60 -26.52 0.49
N ASN A 179 8.65 -27.34 0.51
CA ASN A 179 10.01 -26.86 0.81
C ASN A 179 10.54 -25.82 -0.19
N ASN A 180 10.01 -25.82 -1.41
CA ASN A 180 10.38 -24.87 -2.47
C ASN A 180 9.39 -23.70 -2.57
N TYR A 181 8.38 -23.59 -1.72
CA TYR A 181 7.44 -22.46 -1.75
C TYR A 181 8.13 -21.19 -1.25
N GLU A 182 8.14 -20.15 -2.09
CA GLU A 182 8.61 -18.82 -1.70
C GLU A 182 7.67 -17.76 -2.32
N CYS A 183 6.94 -17.08 -1.44
CA CYS A 183 6.03 -16.00 -1.82
C CYS A 183 6.58 -14.65 -1.35
N LEU A 184 6.88 -13.77 -2.31
CA LEU A 184 7.26 -12.38 -2.05
C LEU A 184 5.99 -11.52 -1.94
N MET A 185 5.87 -10.74 -0.87
CA MET A 185 4.82 -9.74 -0.71
C MET A 185 5.46 -8.37 -0.49
N THR A 186 5.09 -7.38 -1.29
CA THR A 186 5.67 -6.03 -1.26
C THR A 186 4.66 -5.00 -1.78
N HIS A 187 4.88 -3.73 -1.48
CA HIS A 187 4.20 -2.64 -2.18
C HIS A 187 4.65 -2.57 -3.65
N GLY A 188 3.72 -2.24 -4.56
CA GLY A 188 3.94 -2.31 -6.00
C GLY A 188 4.83 -1.20 -6.59
N TYR A 189 5.14 -0.16 -5.82
CA TYR A 189 6.08 0.90 -6.23
C TYR A 189 7.45 0.34 -6.64
N GLN A 190 7.85 -0.83 -6.12
CA GLN A 190 9.12 -1.47 -6.49
C GLN A 190 9.22 -1.81 -7.98
N PHE A 191 8.08 -2.00 -8.64
CA PHE A 191 7.98 -2.41 -10.03
C PHE A 191 7.73 -1.22 -10.97
N ASP A 192 7.57 0.00 -10.44
CA ASP A 192 7.46 1.18 -11.27
C ASP A 192 8.76 1.43 -12.05
N ASN A 193 8.61 1.84 -13.31
CA ASN A 193 9.74 2.26 -14.14
C ASN A 193 10.53 3.36 -13.43
N GLU A 194 11.86 3.29 -13.52
CA GLU A 194 12.79 4.23 -12.88
C GLU A 194 12.46 5.70 -13.14
N LEU A 195 12.04 6.05 -14.35
CA LEU A 195 11.68 7.43 -14.68
C LEU A 195 10.43 7.86 -13.92
N PHE A 196 9.41 7.00 -13.84
CA PHE A 196 8.21 7.30 -13.06
C PHE A 196 8.56 7.45 -11.58
N ARG A 197 9.32 6.50 -11.03
CA ARG A 197 9.83 6.54 -9.66
C ARG A 197 10.59 7.82 -9.34
N PHE A 198 11.44 8.27 -10.26
CA PHE A 198 12.19 9.51 -10.13
C PHE A 198 11.27 10.74 -10.09
N LEU A 199 10.32 10.84 -11.04
CA LEU A 199 9.43 12.00 -11.17
C LEU A 199 8.41 12.06 -10.02
N ALA A 200 7.64 10.98 -9.83
CA ALA A 200 6.62 10.90 -8.79
C ALA A 200 7.25 10.93 -7.39
N GLY A 201 8.41 10.30 -7.21
CA GLY A 201 9.11 10.27 -5.93
C GLY A 201 9.51 11.65 -5.42
N ILE A 202 9.86 12.59 -6.31
CA ILE A 202 10.13 13.98 -5.91
C ILE A 202 8.86 14.63 -5.36
N ILE A 203 7.72 14.49 -6.04
CA ILE A 203 6.44 15.06 -5.62
C ILE A 203 6.04 14.50 -4.25
N TRP A 204 5.95 13.17 -4.13
CA TRP A 204 5.55 12.53 -2.88
C TRP A 204 6.50 12.87 -1.74
N SER A 205 7.82 12.94 -2.00
CA SER A 205 8.77 13.37 -0.97
C SER A 205 8.52 14.79 -0.47
N HIS A 206 8.03 15.71 -1.30
CA HIS A 206 7.69 17.06 -0.84
C HIS A 206 6.38 17.05 -0.05
N LEU A 207 5.36 16.36 -0.57
CA LEU A 207 4.06 16.26 0.09
C LEU A 207 4.19 15.58 1.46
N ILE A 208 4.85 14.43 1.57
CA ILE A 208 5.09 13.71 2.85
C ILE A 208 5.83 14.56 3.89
N LYS A 209 6.66 15.51 3.44
CA LYS A 209 7.42 16.40 4.34
C LYS A 209 6.68 17.69 4.68
N SER A 210 5.68 18.07 3.90
CA SER A 210 4.90 19.26 4.15
C SER A 210 3.96 19.04 5.34
N ASP A 211 3.95 19.99 6.26
CA ASP A 211 2.96 20.09 7.34
C ASP A 211 1.88 21.15 7.02
N ASP A 212 1.92 21.75 5.83
CA ASP A 212 0.94 22.74 5.37
C ASP A 212 -0.35 22.03 4.92
N VAL A 213 -1.39 22.14 5.76
CA VAL A 213 -2.71 21.56 5.50
C VAL A 213 -3.33 22.09 4.19
N GLY A 214 -3.12 23.36 3.83
CA GLY A 214 -3.64 23.91 2.59
C GLY A 214 -3.05 23.26 1.34
N VAL A 215 -1.74 22.97 1.38
CA VAL A 215 -1.06 22.20 0.32
C VAL A 215 -1.62 20.79 0.21
N LYS A 216 -1.85 20.13 1.35
CA LYS A 216 -2.39 18.77 1.44
C LYS A 216 -3.80 18.67 0.88
N ASP A 217 -4.69 19.55 1.34
CA ASP A 217 -6.09 19.64 0.87
C ASP A 217 -6.16 19.92 -0.63
N SER A 218 -5.28 20.82 -1.13
CA SER A 218 -5.22 21.15 -2.56
C SER A 218 -4.80 19.93 -3.39
N PHE A 219 -3.78 19.19 -2.94
CA PHE A 219 -3.33 17.98 -3.60
C PHE A 219 -4.38 16.87 -3.52
N ASP A 220 -5.02 16.67 -2.37
CA ASP A 220 -6.07 15.68 -2.17
C ASP A 220 -7.25 15.92 -3.10
N TYR A 221 -7.75 17.16 -3.17
CA TYR A 221 -8.82 17.53 -4.09
C TYR A 221 -8.43 17.29 -5.56
N LEU A 222 -7.24 17.75 -5.96
CA LEU A 222 -6.76 17.57 -7.32
C LEU A 222 -6.65 16.08 -7.68
N TRP A 223 -6.02 15.27 -6.83
CA TRP A 223 -5.83 13.84 -7.08
C TRP A 223 -7.14 13.06 -7.06
N ASN A 224 -7.93 13.21 -6.01
CA ASN A 224 -9.09 12.35 -5.78
C ASN A 224 -10.34 12.79 -6.56
N ILE A 225 -10.51 14.08 -6.84
CA ILE A 225 -11.73 14.62 -7.49
C ILE A 225 -11.50 14.89 -8.97
N ILE A 226 -10.44 15.62 -9.30
CA ILE A 226 -10.20 16.04 -10.69
C ILE A 226 -9.63 14.87 -11.50
N ILE A 227 -8.51 14.32 -11.02
CA ILE A 227 -7.73 13.34 -11.77
C ILE A 227 -8.44 11.99 -11.79
N LYS A 228 -8.69 11.42 -10.61
CA LYS A 228 -9.30 10.08 -10.50
C LYS A 228 -10.80 10.07 -10.75
N GLY A 229 -11.47 11.22 -10.62
CA GLY A 229 -12.89 11.36 -10.98
C GLY A 229 -13.13 11.44 -12.49
N ASP A 230 -12.08 11.38 -13.31
CA ASP A 230 -12.09 11.57 -14.77
C ASP A 230 -12.82 12.86 -15.19
N GLN A 231 -12.87 13.83 -14.27
CA GLN A 231 -13.39 15.16 -14.53
C GLN A 231 -12.33 15.89 -15.32
N ARG A 232 -12.49 15.87 -16.65
CA ARG A 232 -11.78 16.83 -17.50
C ARG A 232 -12.15 18.22 -17.00
N VAL A 233 -11.21 18.90 -16.35
CA VAL A 233 -11.30 20.35 -16.15
C VAL A 233 -11.55 20.93 -17.54
N LYS A 234 -12.71 21.55 -17.75
CA LYS A 234 -12.99 22.14 -19.06
C LYS A 234 -11.93 23.19 -19.32
N ASP A 235 -11.46 23.32 -20.56
CA ASP A 235 -10.46 24.33 -20.92
C ASP A 235 -10.86 25.74 -20.43
N SER A 236 -12.17 26.03 -20.37
CA SER A 236 -12.71 27.27 -19.79
C SER A 236 -12.53 27.40 -18.28
N GLU A 237 -12.67 26.32 -17.50
CA GLU A 237 -12.46 26.31 -16.05
C GLU A 237 -10.96 26.37 -15.72
N TYR A 238 -10.13 25.72 -16.53
CA TYR A 238 -8.67 25.84 -16.49
C TYR A 238 -8.20 27.27 -16.80
N ASN A 239 -8.78 27.91 -17.82
CA ASN A 239 -8.51 29.31 -18.15
C ASN A 239 -9.03 30.28 -17.08
N VAL A 240 -10.18 30.00 -16.45
CA VAL A 240 -10.68 30.79 -15.31
C VAL A 240 -9.75 30.65 -14.08
N MET A 241 -9.23 29.45 -13.80
CA MET A 241 -8.22 29.26 -12.75
C MET A 241 -6.90 30.00 -13.08
N LEU A 242 -6.49 30.02 -14.36
CA LEU A 242 -5.36 30.81 -14.88
C LEU A 242 -5.60 32.33 -14.83
N ASP A 243 -6.85 32.77 -14.97
CA ASP A 243 -7.28 34.18 -14.97
C ASP A 243 -7.52 34.73 -13.54
N GLN A 244 -7.69 33.86 -12.55
CA GLN A 244 -7.71 34.22 -11.11
C GLN A 244 -6.30 34.34 -10.50
N LEU A 245 -5.30 33.75 -11.16
CA LEU A 245 -3.88 33.77 -10.77
C LEU A 245 -3.24 35.19 -10.77
N PRO A 246 -3.63 36.14 -11.65
CA PRO A 246 -3.17 37.52 -11.64
C PRO A 246 -3.78 38.42 -10.55
N GLU A 247 -4.96 38.10 -10.00
CA GLU A 247 -5.51 38.82 -8.85
C GLU A 247 -4.67 38.57 -7.57
N LEU A 248 -3.86 37.52 -7.57
CA LEU A 248 -2.79 37.24 -6.60
C LEU A 248 -1.43 37.88 -6.99
N LYS A 249 -1.30 38.45 -8.20
CA LYS A 249 -0.04 39.02 -8.75
C LYS A 249 0.13 40.53 -8.60
N ASP A 250 -0.91 41.30 -8.29
CA ASP A 250 -0.79 42.76 -8.16
C ASP A 250 -0.35 43.23 -6.75
N VAL A 251 0.07 42.30 -5.89
CA VAL A 251 0.74 42.64 -4.63
C VAL A 251 2.25 42.51 -4.82
N GLU A 252 2.96 43.63 -4.74
CA GLU A 252 4.41 43.65 -4.87
C GLU A 252 5.08 42.66 -3.88
N PRO A 253 6.09 41.87 -4.32
CA PRO A 253 6.74 40.84 -3.50
C PRO A 253 7.37 41.32 -2.19
N LYS A 254 7.50 42.64 -1.98
CA LYS A 254 8.08 43.26 -0.78
C LYS A 254 7.04 43.61 0.29
N THR A 255 5.74 43.60 -0.03
CA THR A 255 4.67 43.84 0.96
C THR A 255 4.00 42.55 1.44
N ILE A 256 4.34 41.37 0.89
CA ILE A 256 3.89 40.08 1.39
C ILE A 256 4.96 39.49 2.34
N GLN A 257 5.02 40.03 3.55
CA GLN A 257 5.48 39.26 4.70
C GLN A 257 4.38 38.26 5.06
N GLY A 258 4.50 37.02 4.59
CA GLY A 258 3.63 35.93 5.02
C GLY A 258 3.61 34.73 4.07
N ASN A 259 3.99 33.56 4.59
CA ASN A 259 3.69 32.16 4.25
C ASN A 259 3.44 31.64 2.80
N PHE A 260 3.37 32.46 1.74
CA PHE A 260 2.89 32.00 0.41
C PHE A 260 3.92 31.99 -0.73
N SER A 261 5.19 32.34 -0.48
CA SER A 261 6.23 32.31 -1.54
C SER A 261 6.66 30.90 -1.99
N GLU A 262 6.45 29.87 -1.16
CA GLU A 262 6.66 28.47 -1.56
C GLU A 262 5.56 27.97 -2.51
N TYR A 263 4.33 28.46 -2.35
CA TYR A 263 3.12 27.94 -3.00
C TYR A 263 3.15 28.01 -4.55
N ASN A 264 3.68 29.09 -5.12
CA ASN A 264 3.64 29.34 -6.57
C ASN A 264 4.65 28.52 -7.39
N LYS A 265 5.79 28.14 -6.80
CA LYS A 265 6.80 27.34 -7.51
C LYS A 265 6.41 25.87 -7.55
N TYR A 266 5.91 25.35 -6.43
CA TYR A 266 5.43 23.97 -6.35
C TYR A 266 4.26 23.73 -7.28
N HIS A 267 3.28 24.64 -7.36
CA HIS A 267 2.09 24.42 -8.20
C HIS A 267 2.42 24.35 -9.70
N PHE A 268 3.32 25.20 -10.20
CA PHE A 268 3.69 25.22 -11.62
C PHE A 268 4.62 24.07 -12.03
N ASP A 269 5.59 23.71 -11.18
CA ASP A 269 6.44 22.55 -11.38
C ASP A 269 5.63 21.25 -11.23
N PHE A 270 4.66 21.22 -10.30
CA PHE A 270 3.72 20.12 -10.10
C PHE A 270 2.86 19.92 -11.34
N THR A 271 2.20 20.95 -11.88
CA THR A 271 1.39 20.82 -13.10
C THR A 271 2.21 20.36 -14.30
N LYS A 272 3.44 20.88 -14.52
CA LYS A 272 4.31 20.44 -15.63
C LYS A 272 4.82 19.01 -15.48
N LEU A 273 5.22 18.63 -14.28
CA LEU A 273 5.67 17.28 -13.95
C LEU A 273 4.51 16.29 -14.08
N TYR A 274 3.34 16.70 -13.63
CA TYR A 274 2.09 15.97 -13.71
C TYR A 274 1.62 15.74 -15.16
N MET A 275 1.74 16.73 -16.06
CA MET A 275 1.45 16.53 -17.50
C MET A 275 2.34 15.46 -18.15
N ARG A 276 3.61 15.34 -17.73
CA ARG A 276 4.52 14.27 -18.18
C ARG A 276 4.24 12.93 -17.51
N ILE A 277 3.76 12.97 -16.28
CA ILE A 277 3.31 11.79 -15.54
C ILE A 277 2.02 11.25 -16.15
N LEU A 278 1.06 12.09 -16.56
CA LEU A 278 -0.22 11.70 -17.16
C LEU A 278 -0.07 10.85 -18.43
N GLU A 279 0.81 11.26 -19.35
CA GLU A 279 1.11 10.47 -20.56
C GLU A 279 1.69 9.08 -20.22
N LYS A 280 2.50 8.99 -19.16
CA LYS A 280 3.02 7.73 -18.64
C LYS A 280 2.04 6.99 -17.72
N TRP A 281 1.07 7.69 -17.14
CA TRP A 281 0.13 7.17 -16.17
C TRP A 281 -0.94 6.31 -16.84
N GLU A 282 -1.35 6.68 -18.05
CA GLU A 282 -2.22 5.81 -18.84
C GLU A 282 -1.53 4.47 -19.14
N GLU A 283 -0.22 4.45 -19.35
CA GLU A 283 0.57 3.23 -19.47
C GLU A 283 0.81 2.53 -18.13
N SER A 284 1.14 3.26 -17.06
CA SER A 284 1.35 2.70 -15.72
C SER A 284 0.05 2.22 -15.07
N SER A 285 -1.10 2.60 -15.60
CA SER A 285 -2.39 2.03 -15.22
C SER A 285 -2.61 0.65 -15.85
N LYS A 286 -1.82 0.25 -16.87
CA LYS A 286 -1.97 -1.05 -17.55
C LYS A 286 -1.33 -2.16 -16.72
N TYR A 287 -1.94 -3.34 -16.79
CA TYR A 287 -1.46 -4.48 -16.02
C TYR A 287 -0.09 -4.96 -16.54
N GLU A 288 0.06 -4.93 -17.85
CA GLU A 288 1.24 -5.38 -18.60
C GLU A 288 2.48 -4.57 -18.19
N TYR A 289 2.32 -3.28 -17.91
CA TYR A 289 3.41 -2.41 -17.45
C TYR A 289 4.03 -2.93 -16.14
N TYR A 290 3.22 -3.31 -15.16
CA TYR A 290 3.71 -3.85 -13.89
C TYR A 290 4.32 -5.24 -14.06
N ILE A 291 3.79 -6.04 -14.98
CA ILE A 291 4.32 -7.40 -15.23
C ILE A 291 5.74 -7.34 -15.78
N ASP A 292 6.03 -6.41 -16.68
CA ASP A 292 7.39 -6.21 -17.18
C ASP A 292 8.33 -5.75 -16.06
N GLY A 293 7.89 -4.79 -15.23
CA GLY A 293 8.65 -4.34 -14.05
C GLY A 293 8.92 -5.46 -13.03
N ILE A 294 7.94 -6.33 -12.76
CA ILE A 294 8.08 -7.52 -11.92
C ILE A 294 9.09 -8.50 -12.53
N LYS A 295 8.98 -8.78 -13.83
CA LYS A 295 9.89 -9.69 -14.53
C LYS A 295 11.33 -9.19 -14.44
N ASP A 296 11.55 -7.90 -14.62
CA ASP A 296 12.88 -7.30 -14.55
C ASP A 296 13.42 -7.31 -13.13
N PHE A 297 12.59 -6.96 -12.14
CA PHE A 297 12.94 -7.05 -10.72
C PHE A 297 13.36 -8.46 -10.31
N LEU A 298 12.63 -9.49 -10.73
CA LEU A 298 12.92 -10.89 -10.38
C LEU A 298 14.08 -11.51 -11.17
N LYS A 299 14.47 -10.90 -12.31
CA LYS A 299 15.67 -11.28 -13.08
C LYS A 299 16.94 -10.69 -12.53
N ASP A 300 16.83 -9.71 -11.63
CA ASP A 300 17.99 -9.01 -11.10
C ASP A 300 18.99 -10.04 -10.55
N LYS A 301 20.19 -10.03 -11.10
CA LYS A 301 21.24 -11.00 -10.77
C LYS A 301 21.93 -10.64 -9.47
N ASP A 302 21.83 -9.37 -9.06
CA ASP A 302 22.49 -8.84 -7.87
C ASP A 302 21.73 -9.24 -6.60
N HIS A 303 20.45 -9.60 -6.73
CA HIS A 303 19.58 -10.03 -5.65
C HIS A 303 19.01 -11.40 -6.02
N ASN A 304 19.47 -12.49 -5.38
CA ASN A 304 19.19 -13.90 -5.75
C ASN A 304 17.69 -14.30 -5.61
N LEU A 305 16.78 -13.68 -6.35
CA LEU A 305 15.32 -13.82 -6.28
C LEU A 305 14.77 -14.98 -7.13
N LYS A 306 15.66 -15.80 -7.69
CA LYS A 306 15.33 -16.89 -8.63
C LYS A 306 14.41 -17.97 -8.07
N ASN A 307 14.27 -18.06 -6.75
CA ASN A 307 13.44 -19.06 -6.07
C ASN A 307 12.00 -18.58 -5.85
N ILE A 308 11.72 -17.28 -5.99
CA ILE A 308 10.38 -16.72 -5.84
C ILE A 308 9.47 -17.36 -6.90
N ASN A 309 8.38 -17.98 -6.46
CA ASN A 309 7.39 -18.61 -7.32
C ASN A 309 5.96 -18.11 -7.08
N HIS A 310 5.76 -17.27 -6.07
CA HIS A 310 4.54 -16.50 -5.85
C HIS A 310 4.89 -15.05 -5.54
N LEU A 311 4.06 -14.11 -6.01
CA LEU A 311 4.22 -12.68 -5.72
C LEU A 311 2.86 -12.05 -5.43
N ILE A 312 2.72 -11.34 -4.32
CA ILE A 312 1.55 -10.52 -3.99
C ILE A 312 1.97 -9.05 -3.90
N TYR A 313 1.22 -8.15 -4.53
CA TYR A 313 1.50 -6.70 -4.50
C TYR A 313 0.23 -5.85 -4.58
N GLY A 314 0.30 -4.62 -4.05
CA GLY A 314 -0.73 -3.57 -4.17
C GLY A 314 -0.40 -2.51 -5.22
N HIS A 315 -0.73 -1.24 -4.98
CA HIS A 315 -0.34 -0.02 -5.74
C HIS A 315 -1.10 0.26 -7.04
N SER A 316 -1.50 -0.78 -7.80
CA SER A 316 -2.10 -0.54 -9.13
C SER A 316 -3.62 -0.38 -9.12
N HIS A 317 -4.27 -0.50 -7.96
CA HIS A 317 -5.73 -0.50 -7.80
C HIS A 317 -6.47 -1.51 -8.71
N LYS A 318 -5.85 -2.67 -9.00
CA LYS A 318 -6.49 -3.72 -9.83
C LYS A 318 -6.47 -5.08 -9.14
N CYS A 319 -7.63 -5.63 -8.85
CA CYS A 319 -7.72 -7.01 -8.37
C CYS A 319 -7.54 -8.00 -9.53
N LYS A 320 -6.38 -8.66 -9.63
CA LYS A 320 -6.09 -9.62 -10.71
C LYS A 320 -5.03 -10.65 -10.34
N SER A 321 -5.17 -11.88 -10.83
CA SER A 321 -4.11 -12.89 -10.82
C SER A 321 -3.63 -13.26 -12.23
N SER A 322 -2.38 -13.69 -12.33
CA SER A 322 -1.81 -14.27 -13.54
C SER A 322 -0.73 -15.30 -13.22
N GLU A 323 -0.28 -16.00 -14.27
CA GLU A 323 0.91 -16.83 -14.22
C GLU A 323 1.85 -16.36 -15.32
N GLU A 324 3.10 -16.07 -14.95
CA GLU A 324 4.11 -15.52 -15.85
C GLU A 324 5.39 -16.36 -15.78
N TYR A 325 6.21 -16.29 -16.83
CA TYR A 325 7.54 -16.91 -16.82
C TYR A 325 8.62 -15.84 -16.63
N VAL A 326 9.52 -16.09 -15.67
CA VAL A 326 10.76 -15.33 -15.47
C VAL A 326 11.92 -16.27 -15.72
N GLY A 327 12.52 -16.17 -16.92
CA GLY A 327 13.45 -17.18 -17.39
C GLY A 327 12.74 -18.53 -17.54
N ASN A 328 13.18 -19.54 -16.78
CA ASN A 328 12.59 -20.88 -16.79
C ASN A 328 11.64 -21.15 -15.59
N THR A 329 11.45 -20.16 -14.72
CA THR A 329 10.60 -20.30 -13.53
C THR A 329 9.21 -19.74 -13.83
N GLN A 330 8.18 -20.56 -13.61
CA GLN A 330 6.80 -20.08 -13.61
C GLN A 330 6.48 -19.43 -12.26
N ILE A 331 5.90 -18.23 -12.28
CA ILE A 331 5.59 -17.44 -11.10
C ILE A 331 4.11 -17.07 -11.14
N LYS A 332 3.42 -17.24 -10.01
CA LYS A 332 2.04 -16.80 -9.84
C LYS A 332 2.01 -15.39 -9.24
N ILE A 333 1.38 -14.46 -9.93
CA ILE A 333 1.35 -13.05 -9.56
C ILE A 333 -0.07 -12.67 -9.16
N PHE A 334 -0.22 -12.03 -8.01
CA PHE A 334 -1.49 -11.61 -7.42
C PHE A 334 -1.40 -10.12 -7.11
N ASN A 335 -2.30 -9.33 -7.69
CA ASN A 335 -2.53 -7.96 -7.27
C ASN A 335 -3.74 -7.94 -6.35
N ASP A 336 -3.55 -7.57 -5.09
CA ASP A 336 -4.60 -7.64 -4.07
C ASP A 336 -5.62 -6.50 -4.16
N GLY A 337 -5.37 -5.51 -5.03
CA GLY A 337 -6.29 -4.45 -5.40
C GLY A 337 -5.98 -3.14 -4.69
N ALA A 338 -7.03 -2.46 -4.23
CA ALA A 338 -6.93 -1.25 -3.42
C ALA A 338 -8.26 -0.98 -2.71
N TRP A 339 -8.26 -0.09 -1.72
CA TRP A 339 -9.46 0.36 -1.00
C TRP A 339 -9.76 1.84 -1.27
N GLN A 340 -9.20 2.37 -2.35
CA GLN A 340 -9.40 3.73 -2.82
C GLN A 340 -9.76 3.71 -4.31
N HIS A 341 -10.80 4.45 -4.71
CA HIS A 341 -11.28 4.61 -6.09
C HIS A 341 -11.80 3.35 -6.84
N VAL A 342 -11.75 2.17 -6.24
CA VAL A 342 -12.13 0.90 -6.87
C VAL A 342 -12.94 0.04 -5.91
N THR A 343 -13.51 -1.06 -6.41
CA THR A 343 -14.12 -2.08 -5.54
C THR A 343 -13.05 -2.63 -4.59
N PRO A 344 -13.22 -2.48 -3.27
CA PRO A 344 -12.23 -2.95 -2.30
C PRO A 344 -11.94 -4.44 -2.46
N SER A 345 -10.70 -4.83 -2.25
CA SER A 345 -10.26 -6.22 -2.40
C SER A 345 -9.13 -6.59 -1.46
N TYR A 346 -8.93 -7.89 -1.29
CA TYR A 346 -7.90 -8.46 -0.43
C TYR A 346 -7.51 -9.86 -0.92
N ALA A 347 -6.30 -10.30 -0.59
CA ALA A 347 -5.87 -11.67 -0.82
C ALA A 347 -5.97 -12.53 0.46
N GLN A 348 -6.24 -13.81 0.25
CA GLN A 348 -6.36 -14.85 1.27
C GLN A 348 -5.33 -15.93 0.99
N ILE A 349 -4.53 -16.29 2.00
CA ILE A 349 -3.59 -17.42 1.92
C ILE A 349 -4.10 -18.55 2.81
N PHE A 350 -4.31 -19.71 2.21
CA PHE A 350 -4.82 -20.93 2.83
C PHE A 350 -3.69 -21.95 3.06
N SER A 351 -4.04 -23.13 3.58
CA SER A 351 -3.17 -24.31 3.62
C SER A 351 -2.50 -24.56 2.25
N LYS A 352 -1.29 -25.12 2.31
CA LYS A 352 -0.40 -25.43 1.19
C LYS A 352 -0.06 -24.20 0.34
N GLY A 353 -0.16 -23.00 0.91
CA GLY A 353 0.18 -21.75 0.25
C GLY A 353 -0.77 -21.34 -0.88
N GLN A 354 -1.99 -21.90 -0.93
CA GLN A 354 -2.99 -21.50 -1.93
C GLN A 354 -3.41 -20.06 -1.71
N ILE A 355 -3.44 -19.26 -2.78
CA ILE A 355 -3.80 -17.84 -2.73
C ILE A 355 -5.11 -17.63 -3.51
N ARG A 356 -6.04 -16.86 -2.93
CA ARG A 356 -7.25 -16.39 -3.62
C ARG A 356 -7.43 -14.90 -3.37
N ILE A 357 -7.79 -14.15 -4.41
CA ILE A 357 -8.16 -12.74 -4.26
C ILE A 357 -9.69 -12.65 -4.17
N LYS A 358 -10.18 -11.74 -3.33
CA LYS A 358 -11.60 -11.48 -3.10
C LYS A 358 -11.88 -9.99 -3.22
N GLU A 359 -12.87 -9.66 -4.03
CA GLU A 359 -13.50 -8.34 -4.03
C GLU A 359 -14.61 -8.31 -2.98
N ILE A 360 -14.77 -7.17 -2.32
CA ILE A 360 -15.85 -6.88 -1.38
C ILE A 360 -16.92 -6.14 -2.18
N PRO A 361 -18.09 -6.76 -2.43
CA PRO A 361 -19.15 -6.11 -3.17
C PRO A 361 -19.57 -4.84 -2.43
N THR A 362 -19.47 -3.70 -3.10
CA THR A 362 -20.06 -2.46 -2.61
C THR A 362 -21.58 -2.62 -2.70
N ILE A 363 -22.24 -2.85 -1.56
CA ILE A 363 -23.70 -2.80 -1.51
C ILE A 363 -24.06 -1.33 -1.66
N ILE A 364 -24.56 -0.96 -2.84
CA ILE A 364 -25.19 0.35 -3.05
C ILE A 364 -26.49 0.31 -2.24
N VAL A 365 -26.48 0.92 -1.05
CA VAL A 365 -27.65 1.07 -0.19
C VAL A 365 -28.47 2.26 -0.64
#